data_AF-A0A9E3EMM0-F1
#
_entry.id   AF-A0A9E3EMM0-F1
#
_cell.length_a   1.000
_cell.length_b   1.000
_cell.length_c   1.000
_cell.angle_alpha   90.00
_cell.angle_beta   90.00
_cell.angle_gamma   90.00
#
_symmetry.space_group_name_H-M   'P 1'
#
loop_
_entity.id
_entity.type
_entity.pdbx_description
1 polymer ?
#
loop_
_entity_poly.entity_id
_entity_poly.type
_entity_poly.pdbx_seq_one_letter_code
_entity_poly.pdbx_strand_id
1 'polypeptide(L)' 'MLYIGIDWADQKHDALALDEAGRKLAAMHVAHSADGLHTLDS' A
#
# COMPACT_ATOMS: atom_id res chain seq x y z
N MET A 1 6.13 10.78 14.09
CA MET A 1 4.89 10.81 13.27
C MET A 1 4.81 9.60 12.33
N LEU A 2 3.61 9.30 11.83
CA LEU A 2 3.35 8.27 10.80
C LEU A 2 2.89 8.95 9.50
N TYR A 3 3.51 8.62 8.38
CA TYR A 3 3.13 9.11 7.05
C TYR A 3 2.68 7.95 6.18
N ILE A 4 1.50 8.08 5.57
CA ILE A 4 0.94 7.07 4.67
C ILE A 4 0.82 7.67 3.27
N GLY A 5 1.45 7.02 2.30
CA GLY A 5 1.28 7.30 0.88
C GLY A 5 0.50 6.18 0.21
N ILE A 6 -0.43 6.54 -0.67
CA ILE A 6 -1.16 5.60 -1.53
C ILE A 6 -0.92 6.03 -2.98
N ASP A 7 -0.43 5.10 -3.79
CA ASP A 7 -0.37 5.24 -5.24
C ASP A 7 -1.53 4.45 -5.85
N TRP A 8 -2.43 5.15 -6.53
CA TRP A 8 -3.62 4.57 -7.13
C TRP A 8 -3.51 4.55 -8.65
N ALA A 9 -2.97 3.45 -9.18
CA ALA A 9 -2.84 3.25 -10.62
C ALA A 9 -3.90 2.29 -11.17
N ASP A 10 -4.05 2.27 -12.50
CA ASP A 10 -5.08 1.48 -13.20
C ASP A 10 -4.94 -0.04 -12.98
N GLN A 11 -3.72 -0.56 -12.86
CA GLN A 11 -3.46 -2.01 -12.79
C GLN A 11 -3.01 -2.49 -11.40
N LYS A 12 -2.66 -1.55 -10.52
CA LYS A 12 -2.16 -1.83 -9.18
C LYS A 12 -2.37 -0.65 -8.25
N HIS A 13 -2.43 -0.96 -6.97
CA HIS A 13 -2.40 0.03 -5.89
C HIS A 13 -1.26 -0.31 -4.95
N ASP A 14 -0.49 0.69 -4.56
CA ASP A 14 0.57 0.52 -3.59
C ASP A 14 0.29 1.41 -2.38
N ALA A 15 0.59 0.92 -1.18
CA ALA A 15 0.64 1.76 0.00
C ALA A 15 2.01 1.66 0.67
N LEU A 16 2.47 2.78 1.20
CA LEU A 16 3.75 2.92 1.88
C LEU A 16 3.54 3.66 3.20
N ALA A 17 4.06 3.09 4.28
CA ALA A 17 4.10 3.72 5.60
C ALA A 17 5.53 4.07 5.97
N LEU A 18 5.76 5.34 6.34
CA LEU A 18 7.05 5.85 6.77
C LEU A 18 6.98 6.46 8.18
N ASP A 19 8.08 6.39 8.93
CA ASP A 19 8.29 7.24 10.09
C ASP A 19 8.78 8.65 9.68
N GLU A 20 8.98 9.52 10.67
CA GLU A 20 9.46 10.89 10.46
C GLU A 20 10.91 11.01 10.00
N ALA A 21 11.72 9.98 10.21
CA ALA A 21 13.06 9.90 9.65
C ALA A 21 13.04 9.40 8.20
N GLY A 22 11.85 9.14 7.64
CA GLY A 22 11.66 8.59 6.29
C GLY A 22 11.97 7.10 6.20
N ARG A 23 12.10 6.37 7.33
CA ARG A 23 12.27 4.92 7.28
C ARG A 23 10.96 4.24 6.91
N LYS A 24 11.07 3.26 6.03
CA LYS A 24 9.97 2.38 5.66
C LYS A 24 9.58 1.50 6.85
N LEU A 25 8.33 1.65 7.29
CA LEU A 25 7.72 0.82 8.33
C LEU A 25 6.94 -0.34 7.71
N ALA A 26 6.17 -0.08 6.66
CA ALA A 26 5.39 -1.09 5.95
C ALA A 26 5.21 -0.70 4.48
N ALA A 27 4.95 -1.71 3.64
CA ALA A 27 4.51 -1.52 2.28
C ALA A 27 3.56 -2.65 1.88
N MET A 28 2.58 -2.32 1.05
CA MET A 28 1.66 -3.29 0.46
C MET A 28 1.49 -2.99 -1.02
N HIS A 29 1.25 -4.05 -1.78
CA HIS A 29 0.96 -4.01 -3.20
C HIS A 29 -0.30 -4.84 -3.45
N VAL A 30 -1.25 -4.25 -4.16
CA VAL A 30 -2.53 -4.86 -4.49
C VAL A 30 -2.71 -4.79 -5.99
N ALA A 31 -2.79 -5.95 -6.65
CA ALA A 31 -3.16 -5.98 -8.06
C ALA A 31 -4.61 -5.51 -8.22
N HIS A 32 -4.91 -4.74 -9.28
CA HIS A 32 -6.28 -4.33 -9.57
C HIS A 32 -7.05 -5.49 -10.23
N SER A 33 -7.29 -6.52 -9.44
CA SER A 33 -8.03 -7.73 -9.81
C SER A 33 -8.86 -8.20 -8.62
N ALA A 34 -9.83 -9.08 -8.88
CA ALA A 34 -10.66 -9.67 -7.82
C ALA A 34 -9.80 -10.41 -6.78
N ASP A 35 -8.84 -11.22 -7.24
CA ASP A 35 -7.91 -11.93 -6.35
C ASP A 35 -7.03 -10.95 -5.56
N GLY A 36 -6.58 -9.87 -6.20
CA GLY A 36 -5.82 -8.81 -5.54
C GLY A 36 -6.63 -8.16 -4.42
N LEU A 37 -7.90 -7.85 -4.65
CA LEU A 37 -8.78 -7.31 -3.62
C LEU A 37 -8.97 -8.28 -2.44
N HIS A 38 -9.11 -9.59 -2.71
CA HIS A 38 -9.26 -10.61 -1.66
C HIS A 38 -8.05 -10.66 -0.72
N THR A 39 -6.87 -10.18 -1.13
CA THR A 39 -5.71 -10.08 -0.23
C THR A 39 -5.91 -9.09 0.92
N LEU A 40 -6.93 -8.23 0.85
CA LEU A 40 -7.26 -7.23 1.88
C LEU A 40 -8.26 -7.73 2.92
N ASP A 41 -8.98 -8.82 2.63
CA ASP A 41 -9.97 -9.40 3.51
C ASP A 41 -9.26 -10.36 4.50
N SER A 42 -8.84 -9.80 5.65
CA SER A 42 -8.19 -10.54 6.75
C SER A 42 -9.17 -11.26 7.65
#